data_AF-A0A7W8JZK2-F1
#
_entry.id   AF-A0A7W8JZK2-F1
#
_cell.length_a   1.000
_cell.length_b   1.000
_cell.length_c   1.000
_cell.angle_alpha   90.00
_cell.angle_beta   90.00
_cell.angle_gamma   90.00
#
_symmetry.space_group_name_H-M   'P 1'
#
loop_
_entity.id
_entity.type
_entity.pdbx_description
1 polymer ?
#
loop_
_entity_poly.entity_id
_entity_poly.type
_entity_poly.pdbx_seq_one_letter_code
_entity_poly.pdbx_strand_id
1 'polypeptide(L)'
;MRPADLTPAEIADQLARMYAADQGESDDRPSAEERTTLADYLGCHEEARVAAWAAWSEELNPTDWDATEYWLDVDLIEPCPEHQR
;
A
#
# COMPACT_ATOMS: atom_id res chain seq x y z
N MET A 1 13.33 -2.88 5.83
CA MET A 1 12.86 -2.17 7.05
C MET A 1 11.56 -2.80 7.49
N ARG A 2 11.20 -2.79 8.77
CA ARG A 2 9.88 -3.33 9.18
C ARG A 2 8.82 -2.26 8.94
N PRO A 3 7.67 -2.57 8.34
CA PRO A 3 6.58 -1.61 8.15
C PRO A 3 6.08 -0.99 9.46
N ALA A 4 6.18 -1.75 10.57
CA ALA A 4 5.80 -1.29 11.90
C ALA A 4 6.65 -0.13 12.46
N ASP A 5 7.84 0.11 11.88
CA ASP A 5 8.70 1.23 12.27
C ASP A 5 8.51 2.45 11.34
N LEU A 6 7.70 2.33 10.28
CA LEU A 6 7.45 3.39 9.30
C LEU A 6 6.29 4.28 9.75
N THR A 7 6.42 5.57 9.48
CA THR A 7 5.30 6.51 9.63
C THR A 7 4.26 6.29 8.53
N PRO A 8 2.99 6.72 8.74
CA PRO A 8 1.96 6.62 7.71
C PRO A 8 2.35 7.30 6.38
N ALA A 9 3.12 8.38 6.44
CA ALA A 9 3.65 9.06 5.25
C ALA A 9 4.70 8.24 4.50
N GLU A 10 5.57 7.52 5.21
CA GLU A 10 6.56 6.63 4.58
C GLU A 10 5.91 5.39 3.95
N ILE A 11 4.85 4.87 4.59
CA ILE A 11 4.02 3.82 4.01
C ILE A 11 3.34 4.35 2.74
N ALA A 12 2.77 5.56 2.78
CA ALA A 12 2.15 6.21 1.62
C ALA A 12 3.14 6.38 0.44
N ASP A 13 4.38 6.81 0.69
CA ASP A 13 5.42 6.91 -0.34
C ASP A 13 5.74 5.55 -0.98
N GLN A 14 5.83 4.49 -0.18
CA GLN A 14 6.02 3.14 -0.71
C GLN A 14 4.83 2.68 -1.57
N LEU A 15 3.61 2.94 -1.12
CA LEU A 15 2.39 2.63 -1.88
C LEU A 15 2.36 3.39 -3.21
N ALA A 16 2.69 4.68 -3.20
CA ALA A 16 2.81 5.52 -4.39
C ALA A 16 3.81 4.96 -5.41
N ARG A 17 5.00 4.55 -4.94
CA ARG A 17 6.05 3.96 -5.80
C ARG A 17 5.61 2.62 -6.39
N MET A 18 4.98 1.77 -5.58
CA MET A 18 4.43 0.49 -6.04
C MET A 18 3.35 0.70 -7.10
N TYR A 19 2.41 1.61 -6.87
CA TYR A 19 1.34 1.93 -7.80
C TYR A 19 1.89 2.50 -9.12
N ALA A 20 2.79 3.48 -9.05
CA ALA A 20 3.44 4.04 -10.23
C ALA A 20 4.22 2.97 -11.01
N ALA A 21 4.87 2.02 -10.33
CA ALA A 21 5.58 0.92 -10.97
C ALA A 21 4.65 -0.17 -11.55
N ASP A 22 3.42 -0.26 -11.07
CA ASP A 22 2.37 -1.12 -11.62
C ASP A 22 1.79 -0.51 -12.90
N GLN A 23 1.59 0.82 -12.90
CA GLN A 23 1.16 1.60 -14.07
C GLN A 23 2.26 1.76 -15.14
N GLY A 24 3.49 1.36 -14.83
CA GLY A 24 4.65 1.54 -15.72
C GLY A 24 5.17 2.98 -15.78
N GLU A 25 4.77 3.82 -14.83
CA GLU A 25 5.23 5.20 -14.65
C GLU A 25 6.57 5.28 -13.89
N SER A 26 6.96 4.20 -13.21
CA SER A 26 8.22 4.08 -12.49
C SER A 26 8.87 2.71 -12.69
N ASP A 27 10.20 2.68 -12.87
CA ASP A 27 11.00 1.45 -12.85
C ASP A 27 11.47 1.09 -11.43
N ASP A 28 11.23 2.01 -10.47
CA ASP A 28 11.60 1.86 -9.07
C ASP A 28 10.58 1.00 -8.33
N ARG A 29 10.50 -0.27 -8.75
CA ARG A 29 9.64 -1.27 -8.11
C ARG A 29 10.34 -1.80 -6.86
N PRO A 30 9.74 -1.66 -5.67
CA PRO A 30 10.29 -2.29 -4.47
C PRO A 30 10.33 -3.82 -4.60
N SER A 31 11.20 -4.46 -3.84
CA SER A 31 11.39 -5.90 -3.95
C SER A 31 10.12 -6.67 -3.56
N ALA A 32 9.96 -7.89 -4.08
CA ALA A 32 8.80 -8.74 -3.76
C ALA A 32 8.66 -8.98 -2.25
N GLU A 33 9.78 -9.12 -1.53
CA GLU A 33 9.80 -9.26 -0.07
C GLU A 33 9.25 -8.01 0.64
N GLU A 34 9.63 -6.81 0.19
CA GLU A 34 9.11 -5.55 0.73
C GLU A 34 7.62 -5.38 0.44
N ARG A 35 7.19 -5.73 -0.78
CA ARG A 35 5.76 -5.69 -1.16
C ARG A 35 4.92 -6.64 -0.29
N THR A 36 5.35 -7.89 -0.14
CA THR A 36 4.65 -8.86 0.73
C THR A 36 4.65 -8.42 2.18
N THR A 37 5.79 -7.97 2.72
CA THR A 37 5.87 -7.54 4.13
C THR A 37 4.94 -6.34 4.40
N LEU A 38 4.84 -5.40 3.46
CA LEU A 38 3.94 -4.26 3.55
C LEU A 38 2.47 -4.69 3.45
N ALA A 39 2.14 -5.55 2.49
CA ALA A 39 0.79 -6.10 2.31
C ALA A 39 0.30 -6.85 3.55
N ASP A 40 1.11 -7.76 4.10
CA ASP A 40 0.82 -8.48 5.35
C ASP A 40 0.59 -7.50 6.52
N TYR A 41 1.43 -6.48 6.65
CA TYR A 41 1.30 -5.49 7.71
C TYR A 41 0.00 -4.69 7.60
N LEU A 42 -0.31 -4.17 6.41
CA LEU A 42 -1.53 -3.38 6.16
C LEU A 42 -2.80 -4.23 6.25
N GLY A 43 -2.74 -5.49 5.84
CA GLY A 43 -3.84 -6.45 6.01
C GLY A 43 -4.12 -6.79 7.48
N CYS A 44 -3.09 -6.76 8.34
CA CYS A 44 -3.24 -6.95 9.78
C CYS A 44 -3.55 -5.65 10.55
N HIS A 45 -3.18 -4.49 10.00
CA HIS A 45 -3.29 -3.19 10.65
C HIS A 45 -4.11 -2.21 9.82
N GLU A 46 -5.43 -2.34 9.90
CA GLU A 46 -6.37 -1.45 9.20
C GLU A 46 -6.14 0.03 9.57
N GLU A 47 -5.80 0.33 10.83
CA GLU A 47 -5.51 1.70 11.27
C GLU A 47 -4.32 2.31 10.51
N ALA A 48 -3.27 1.53 10.29
CA ALA A 48 -2.10 1.96 9.52
C ALA A 48 -2.44 2.12 8.03
N ARG A 49 -3.28 1.22 7.49
CA ARG A 49 -3.81 1.32 6.12
C ARG A 49 -4.60 2.60 5.91
N VAL A 50 -5.56 2.91 6.80
CA VAL A 50 -6.38 4.12 6.69
C VAL A 50 -5.52 5.38 6.83
N ALA A 51 -4.56 5.40 7.76
CA ALA A 51 -3.65 6.54 7.93
C ALA A 51 -2.73 6.74 6.73
N ALA A 52 -2.18 5.67 6.17
CA ALA A 52 -1.34 5.72 4.97
C ALA A 52 -2.15 6.11 3.74
N TRP A 53 -3.38 5.59 3.60
CA TRP A 53 -4.30 6.00 2.55
C TRP A 53 -4.60 7.48 2.64
N ALA A 54 -4.91 8.02 3.82
CA ALA A 54 -5.17 9.45 4.01
C ALA A 54 -3.96 10.32 3.62
N ALA A 55 -2.75 9.93 4.03
CA ALA A 55 -1.53 10.64 3.63
C ALA A 55 -1.28 10.57 2.12
N TRP A 56 -1.48 9.39 1.52
CA TRP A 56 -1.27 9.17 0.09
C TRP A 56 -2.28 9.94 -0.77
N SER A 57 -3.55 9.86 -0.38
CA SER A 57 -4.70 10.62 -0.87
C SER A 57 -4.41 12.11 -0.98
N GLU A 58 -3.89 12.72 0.08
CA GLU A 58 -3.60 14.15 0.12
C GLU A 58 -2.45 14.56 -0.81
N GLU A 59 -1.45 13.69 -1.03
CA GLU A 59 -0.29 14.01 -1.86
C GLU A 59 -0.47 13.67 -3.34
N LEU A 60 -1.06 12.51 -3.67
CA LEU A 60 -1.04 12.01 -5.04
C LEU A 60 -2.17 12.58 -5.90
N ASN A 61 -3.22 13.13 -5.29
CA ASN A 61 -4.45 13.59 -5.95
C ASN A 61 -4.82 12.66 -7.13
N PRO A 62 -5.02 11.35 -6.87
CA PRO A 62 -5.17 10.36 -7.92
C PRO A 62 -6.30 10.76 -8.86
N THR A 63 -6.06 10.59 -10.16
CA THR A 63 -7.08 10.90 -11.19
C THR A 63 -8.32 10.02 -10.99
N ASP A 64 -8.13 8.80 -10.47
CA ASP A 64 -9.18 7.84 -10.13
C ASP A 64 -8.98 7.27 -8.71
N TRP A 65 -9.66 7.87 -7.75
CA TRP A 65 -9.67 7.47 -6.34
C TRP A 65 -10.14 6.03 -6.14
N ASP A 66 -11.23 5.64 -6.80
CA ASP A 66 -11.77 4.28 -6.77
C ASP A 66 -10.76 3.24 -7.28
N ALA A 67 -10.01 3.55 -8.34
CA ALA A 67 -9.04 2.62 -8.91
C ALA A 67 -7.83 2.44 -7.98
N THR A 68 -7.37 3.51 -7.35
CA THR A 68 -6.26 3.44 -6.39
C THR A 68 -6.68 2.74 -5.10
N GLU A 69 -7.90 2.98 -4.60
CA GLU A 69 -8.43 2.29 -3.42
C GLU A 69 -8.61 0.80 -3.69
N TYR A 70 -9.20 0.45 -4.85
CA TYR A 70 -9.35 -0.94 -5.27
C TYR A 70 -7.99 -1.65 -5.39
N TRP A 71 -6.99 -1.00 -5.98
CA TRP A 71 -5.66 -1.58 -6.09
C TRP A 71 -5.03 -1.85 -4.72
N LEU A 72 -5.17 -0.91 -3.77
CA LEU A 72 -4.67 -1.08 -2.41
C LEU A 72 -5.34 -2.25 -1.69
N ASP A 73 -6.67 -2.34 -1.75
CA ASP A 73 -7.45 -3.32 -0.98
C ASP A 73 -7.50 -4.72 -1.62
N VAL A 74 -7.34 -4.83 -2.95
CA VAL A 74 -7.55 -6.08 -3.71
C VAL A 74 -6.28 -6.60 -4.37
N ASP A 75 -5.43 -5.72 -4.89
CA ASP A 75 -4.25 -6.08 -5.70
C ASP A 75 -2.96 -6.09 -4.86
N LEU A 76 -2.90 -5.25 -3.83
CA LEU A 76 -1.79 -5.19 -2.90
C LEU A 76 -2.04 -6.01 -1.64
N ILE A 77 -3.16 -5.79 -0.95
CA ILE A 77 -3.50 -6.50 0.28
C ILE A 77 -4.19 -7.81 -0.12
N GLU A 78 -3.44 -8.93 -0.02
CA GLU A 78 -4.09 -10.24 -0.03
C GLU A 78 -4.93 -10.39 1.26
N PRO A 79 -6.13 -11.00 1.19
CA PRO A 79 -6.96 -11.18 2.37
C PRO A 79 -6.18 -11.96 3.43
N CYS A 80 -6.00 -11.34 4.60
CA CYS A 80 -5.24 -11.92 5.70
C CYS A 80 -5.72 -13.36 5.98
N PRO A 81 -4.83 -14.37 5.93
CA PRO A 81 -5.22 -15.78 6.00
C PRO A 81 -5.94 -16.17 7.31
N GLU A 82 -5.89 -15.32 8.35
CA GLU A 82 -6.56 -15.55 9.63
C GLU A 82 -8.09 -15.40 9.58
N HIS A 83 -8.67 -14.88 8.49
CA HIS A 83 -10.13 -14.79 8.31
C HIS A 83 -10.76 -15.93 7.47
N GLN A 84 -10.01 -16.97 7.10
CA GLN A 84 -10.53 -18.17 6.42
C GLN A 84 -10.80 -19.35 7.37
N ARG A 85 -11.37 -19.12 8.55
CA ARG A 85 -11.84 -20.20 9.44
C ARG A 85 -13.35 -20.40 9.40
#